data_AF-A0A424Y9D8-F1
#
_entry.id   AF-A0A424Y9D8-F1
#
_cell.length_a   1.000
_cell.length_b   1.000
_cell.length_c   1.000
_cell.angle_alpha   90.00
_cell.angle_beta   90.00
_cell.angle_gamma   90.00
#
_symmetry.space_group_name_H-M   'P 1'
#
loop_
_entity.id
_entity.type
_entity.pdbx_description
1 polymer ?
#
loop_
_entity_poly.entity_id
_entity_poly.type
_entity_poly.pdbx_seq_one_letter_code
_entity_poly.pdbx_strand_id
1 'polypeptide(L)'
;MCDYYFDPDRAVAFKVNSINSSLVYDEDKGEPTAILVHTNVKITNFKKEKIRRIISELYPAQKYDMDSAKKEFSNTLLSRLIEGAKKISEEEYEEIKARVEA
;
A
#
# COMPACT_ATOMS: atom_id res chain seq x y z
N MET A 1 2.41 -5.35 -10.22
CA MET A 1 2.78 -6.58 -9.50
C MET A 1 2.48 -6.34 -8.03
N CYS A 2 1.96 -7.32 -7.29
CA CYS A 2 1.69 -7.13 -5.85
C CYS A 2 2.95 -7.42 -5.05
N ASP A 3 3.09 -6.76 -3.90
CA ASP A 3 4.09 -7.10 -2.88
C ASP A 3 3.40 -7.79 -1.69
N TYR A 4 4.10 -8.76 -1.10
CA TYR A 4 3.59 -9.56 0.00
C TYR A 4 4.50 -9.41 1.23
N TYR A 5 3.89 -9.28 2.40
CA TYR A 5 4.61 -9.11 3.66
C TYR A 5 3.99 -9.93 4.78
N PHE A 6 4.81 -10.34 5.74
CA PHE A 6 4.37 -11.05 6.93
C PHE A 6 5.04 -10.53 8.20
N ASP A 7 4.22 -10.18 9.18
CA ASP A 7 4.62 -9.83 10.54
C ASP A 7 4.38 -11.05 11.45
N PRO A 8 5.46 -11.74 11.91
CA PRO A 8 5.33 -12.92 12.76
C PRO A 8 4.90 -12.57 14.19
N ASP A 9 5.24 -11.39 14.70
CA ASP A 9 4.96 -10.99 16.08
C ASP A 9 3.48 -10.67 16.26
N ARG A 10 2.88 -10.02 15.25
CA ARG A 10 1.43 -9.73 15.22
C ARG A 10 0.62 -10.83 14.57
N ALA A 11 1.28 -11.77 13.90
CA ALA A 11 0.66 -12.84 13.14
C ALA A 11 -0.29 -12.22 12.07
N VAL A 12 0.27 -11.36 11.21
CA VAL A 12 -0.46 -10.61 10.18
C VAL A 12 0.25 -10.71 8.84
N ALA A 13 -0.50 -11.08 7.80
CA ALA A 13 -0.06 -11.06 6.42
C ALA A 13 -0.67 -9.89 5.65
N PHE A 14 0.14 -9.23 4.82
CA PHE A 14 -0.24 -8.11 3.98
C PHE A 14 -0.07 -8.48 2.51
N LYS A 15 -1.08 -8.18 1.70
CA LYS A 15 -0.98 -8.12 0.24
C LYS A 15 -1.17 -6.66 -0.18
N VAL A 16 -0.10 -6.07 -0.69
CA VAL A 16 -0.03 -4.69 -1.16
C VAL A 16 -0.14 -4.68 -2.67
N ASN A 17 -1.15 -4.03 -3.21
CA ASN A 17 -1.30 -3.89 -4.66
C ASN A 17 -0.30 -2.86 -5.22
N SER A 18 -0.17 -2.83 -6.55
CA SER A 18 0.62 -1.80 -7.25
C SER A 18 0.25 -0.40 -6.78
N ILE A 19 1.26 0.43 -6.50
CA ILE A 19 1.07 1.84 -6.13
C ILE A 19 0.75 2.62 -7.40
N ASN A 20 -0.41 3.29 -7.39
CA ASN A 20 -0.90 4.10 -8.49
C ASN A 20 -0.78 5.57 -8.15
N SER A 21 -0.67 6.40 -9.18
CA SER A 21 -0.74 7.85 -9.02
C SER A 21 -1.56 8.47 -10.15
N SER A 22 -2.23 9.57 -9.86
CA SER A 22 -3.00 10.37 -10.80
C SER A 22 -2.81 11.86 -10.52
N LEU A 23 -2.86 12.68 -11.57
CA LEU A 23 -2.87 14.13 -11.42
C LEU A 23 -4.26 14.59 -10.97
N VAL A 24 -4.27 15.52 -10.02
CA VAL A 24 -5.45 16.24 -9.57
C VAL A 24 -5.34 17.66 -10.12
N TYR A 25 -6.36 18.07 -10.87
CA TYR A 25 -6.40 19.37 -11.54
C TYR A 25 -7.28 20.33 -10.76
N ASP A 26 -6.91 21.61 -10.80
CA ASP A 26 -7.83 22.69 -10.45
C ASP A 26 -8.87 22.83 -11.57
N GLU A 27 -10.15 22.68 -11.26
CA GLU A 27 -11.23 22.77 -12.24
C GLU A 27 -11.32 24.17 -12.87
N ASP A 28 -10.89 25.22 -12.16
CA ASP A 28 -10.98 26.60 -12.64
C ASP A 28 -9.79 26.99 -13.53
N LYS A 29 -8.63 26.37 -13.34
CA LYS A 29 -7.37 26.76 -14.02
C LYS A 29 -6.86 25.74 -15.03
N GLY A 30 -7.36 24.50 -14.99
CA GLY A 30 -6.88 23.42 -15.86
C GLY A 30 -5.43 22.99 -15.59
N GLU A 31 -4.82 23.49 -14.52
CA GLU A 31 -3.45 23.18 -14.12
C GLU A 31 -3.42 22.07 -13.06
N PRO A 32 -2.46 21.13 -13.11
CA PRO A 32 -2.31 20.12 -12.07
C PRO A 32 -1.85 20.78 -10.76
N THR A 33 -2.63 20.61 -9.70
CA THR A 33 -2.34 21.16 -8.37
C THR A 33 -1.69 20.14 -7.46
N ALA A 34 -2.05 18.86 -7.60
CA ALA A 34 -1.54 17.79 -6.78
C ALA A 34 -1.42 16.47 -7.55
N ILE A 35 -0.72 15.53 -6.93
CA ILE A 35 -0.60 14.13 -7.34
C ILE A 35 -1.25 13.30 -6.24
N LEU A 36 -2.35 12.62 -6.56
CA LEU A 36 -2.93 11.61 -5.69
C LEU A 36 -2.16 10.31 -5.88
N VAL A 37 -1.54 9.82 -4.81
CA VAL A 37 -0.90 8.51 -4.78
C VAL A 37 -1.74 7.59 -3.92
N HIS A 38 -2.03 6.38 -4.37
CA HIS A 38 -2.82 5.42 -3.60
C HIS A 38 -2.46 3.96 -3.88
N THR A 39 -2.75 3.10 -2.91
CA THR A 39 -2.72 1.64 -3.08
C THR A 39 -3.77 0.95 -2.22
N ASN A 40 -4.14 -0.26 -2.62
CA ASN A 40 -5.02 -1.14 -1.88
C ASN A 40 -4.19 -2.17 -1.12
N VAL A 41 -4.48 -2.32 0.17
CA VAL A 41 -3.81 -3.28 1.03
C VAL A 41 -4.85 -4.22 1.61
N LYS A 42 -4.67 -5.53 1.39
CA LYS A 42 -5.42 -6.58 2.08
C LYS A 42 -4.60 -7.05 3.27
N ILE A 43 -5.22 -7.03 4.44
CA ILE A 43 -4.63 -7.44 5.71
C ILE A 43 -5.38 -8.68 6.18
N THR A 44 -4.65 -9.75 6.49
CA THR A 44 -5.19 -11.03 6.97
C THR A 44 -4.47 -11.39 8.26
N ASN A 45 -5.20 -11.58 9.37
CA ASN A 45 -4.62 -12.02 10.64
C ASN A 45 -5.02 -13.48 10.96
N PHE A 46 -4.26 -14.16 11.85
CA PHE A 46 -4.60 -15.53 12.27
C PHE A 46 -5.93 -15.64 13.02
N LYS A 47 -6.50 -14.52 13.50
CA LYS A 47 -7.84 -14.46 14.10
C LYS A 47 -8.98 -14.41 13.06
N LYS A 48 -8.67 -14.62 11.77
CA LYS A 48 -9.61 -14.64 10.63
C LYS A 48 -10.25 -13.28 10.28
N GLU A 49 -9.77 -12.16 10.83
CA GLU A 49 -10.23 -10.84 10.39
C GLU A 49 -9.57 -10.48 9.05
N LYS A 50 -10.41 -10.19 8.06
CA LYS A 50 -9.99 -9.77 6.72
C LYS A 50 -10.32 -8.29 6.55
N ILE A 51 -9.30 -7.44 6.62
CA ILE A 51 -9.46 -6.00 6.44
C ILE A 51 -8.95 -5.62 5.05
N ARG A 52 -9.77 -4.87 4.32
CA ARG A 52 -9.35 -4.21 3.08
C ARG A 52 -9.23 -2.72 3.38
N ARG A 53 -8.05 -2.16 3.14
CA ARG A 53 -7.76 -0.74 3.36
C ARG A 53 -7.26 -0.12 2.07
N ILE A 54 -7.79 1.06 1.76
CA ILE A 54 -7.20 1.96 0.77
C ILE A 54 -6.35 2.95 1.55
N ILE A 55 -5.09 3.11 1.17
CA ILE A 55 -4.23 4.17 1.66
C ILE A 55 -3.91 5.11 0.52
N SER A 56 -4.00 6.41 0.78
CA SER A 56 -3.84 7.45 -0.22
C SER A 56 -3.27 8.71 0.42
N GLU A 57 -2.53 9.48 -0.37
CA GLU A 57 -1.95 10.76 0.04
C GLU A 57 -1.89 11.70 -1.17
N LEU A 58 -1.96 13.01 -0.90
CA LEU A 58 -1.81 14.05 -1.91
C LEU A 58 -0.43 14.70 -1.78
N TYR A 59 0.27 14.79 -2.90
CA TYR A 59 1.56 15.47 -3.01
C TYR A 59 1.43 16.70 -3.89
N PRO A 60 1.98 17.87 -3.52
CA PRO A 60 1.93 19.07 -4.36
C PRO A 60 2.63 18.84 -5.70
N ALA A 61 1.94 19.08 -6.82
CA ALA A 61 2.48 18.83 -8.16
C ALA A 61 3.66 19.77 -8.52
N GLN A 62 3.82 20.89 -7.81
CA GLN A 62 4.94 21.82 -8.00
C GLN A 62 6.22 21.34 -7.29
N LYS A 63 6.13 20.36 -6.37
CA LYS A 63 7.26 19.86 -5.56
C LYS A 63 7.65 18.43 -5.90
N TYR A 64 6.73 17.66 -6.46
CA TYR A 64 6.92 16.25 -6.77
C TYR A 64 6.54 15.98 -8.22
N ASP A 65 7.30 15.07 -8.85
CA ASP A 65 6.83 14.33 -10.02
C ASP A 65 6.12 13.03 -9.57
N MET A 66 5.53 12.31 -10.53
CA MET A 66 4.76 11.09 -10.23
C MET A 66 5.60 10.00 -9.53
N ASP A 67 6.86 9.83 -9.93
CA ASP A 67 7.71 8.76 -9.41
C ASP A 67 8.27 9.08 -8.03
N SER A 68 8.69 10.33 -7.81
CA SER A 68 9.11 10.85 -6.50
C SER A 68 7.96 10.82 -5.49
N ALA A 69 6.73 11.17 -5.89
CA ALA A 69 5.55 11.05 -5.04
C ALA A 69 5.27 9.59 -4.64
N LYS A 70 5.35 8.65 -5.59
CA LYS A 70 5.22 7.20 -5.28
C LYS A 70 6.31 6.71 -4.33
N LYS A 71 7.55 7.17 -4.53
CA LYS A 71 8.68 6.80 -3.67
C LYS A 71 8.50 7.33 -2.25
N GLU A 72 8.09 8.60 -2.12
CA GLU A 72 7.81 9.21 -0.82
C GLU A 72 6.67 8.49 -0.10
N PHE A 73 5.59 8.17 -0.82
CA PHE A 73 4.48 7.39 -0.30
C PHE A 73 4.92 6.00 0.21
N SER A 74 5.78 5.34 -0.56
CA SER A 74 6.34 4.02 -0.20
C SER A 74 7.19 4.10 1.06
N ASN A 75 8.06 5.12 1.15
CA ASN A 75 9.01 5.31 2.23
C ASN A 75 8.37 5.80 3.54
N THR A 76 7.16 6.38 3.47
CA THR A 76 6.49 6.98 4.63
C THR A 76 5.25 6.21 5.04
N LEU A 77 4.17 6.29 4.27
CA LEU A 77 2.88 5.74 4.64
C LEU A 77 2.85 4.22 4.53
N LEU A 78 3.36 3.68 3.42
CA LEU A 78 3.36 2.24 3.23
C LEU A 78 4.32 1.56 4.20
N SER A 79 5.55 2.07 4.35
CA SER A 79 6.56 1.52 5.27
C SER A 79 6.05 1.48 6.72
N ARG A 80 5.36 2.52 7.20
CA ARG A 80 4.73 2.55 8.53
C ARG A 80 3.62 1.53 8.69
N LEU A 81 2.82 1.30 7.63
CA LEU A 81 1.73 0.32 7.68
C LEU A 81 2.25 -1.11 7.84
N ILE A 82 3.36 -1.43 7.17
CA ILE A 82 3.99 -2.77 7.18
C ILE A 82 5.20 -2.84 8.11
N GLU A 83 5.34 -1.89 9.03
CA GLU A 83 6.48 -1.83 9.95
C GLU A 83 6.54 -3.12 10.79
N GLY A 84 7.73 -3.74 10.82
CA GLY A 84 7.95 -5.04 11.47
C GLY A 84 7.64 -6.26 10.58
N ALA A 85 6.95 -6.07 9.45
CA ALA A 85 6.70 -7.13 8.50
C ALA A 85 7.91 -7.37 7.57
N LYS A 86 8.19 -8.64 7.28
CA LYS A 86 9.22 -9.06 6.33
C LYS A 86 8.59 -9.29 4.95
N LYS A 87 9.31 -8.95 3.89
CA LYS A 87 8.89 -9.27 2.53
C LYS A 87 8.94 -10.78 2.33
N ILE A 88 7.88 -11.33 1.74
CA ILE A 88 7.72 -12.77 1.47
C ILE A 88 7.29 -12.98 0.01
N SER A 89 7.36 -14.22 -0.46
CA SER A 89 6.84 -14.60 -1.79
C SER A 89 5.30 -14.70 -1.80
N GLU A 90 4.73 -14.81 -3.01
CA GLU A 90 3.29 -15.06 -3.16
C GLU A 90 2.92 -16.46 -2.64
N GLU A 91 3.79 -17.45 -2.87
CA GLU A 91 3.60 -18.81 -2.39
C GLU A 91 3.57 -18.86 -0.86
N GLU A 92 4.52 -18.20 -0.19
CA GLU A 92 4.54 -18.09 1.28
C GLU A 92 3.26 -17.41 1.81
N TYR A 93 2.78 -16.38 1.12
CA TYR A 93 1.54 -15.69 1.50
C TYR A 93 0.32 -16.62 1.40
N GLU A 94 0.20 -17.39 0.32
CA GLU A 94 -0.91 -18.32 0.13
C GLU A 94 -0.84 -19.49 1.12
N GLU A 95 0.35 -19.98 1.49
CA GLU A 95 0.50 -20.98 2.57
C GLU A 95 0.04 -20.45 3.93
N ILE A 96 0.47 -19.24 4.30
CA ILE A 96 0.04 -18.60 5.55
C ILE A 96 -1.47 -18.42 5.55
N LYS A 97 -2.01 -17.88 4.45
CA LYS A 97 -3.45 -17.69 4.27
C LYS A 97 -4.22 -19.00 4.37
N ALA A 98 -3.74 -20.09 3.77
CA ALA A 98 -4.37 -21.40 3.87
C ALA A 98 -4.41 -21.92 5.31
N ARG A 99 -3.32 -21.75 6.08
CA ARG A 99 -3.28 -22.12 7.51
C ARG A 99 -4.25 -21.32 8.37
N VAL A 100 -4.48 -20.04 8.01
CA VAL A 100 -5.40 -19.15 8.71
C VAL A 100 -6.86 -19.39 8.30
N GLU A 101 -7.13 -19.75 7.05
CA GLU A 101 -8.49 -19.91 6.52
C GLU A 101 -9.08 -21.31 6.74
N ALA A 102 -8.24 -22.34 6.99
CA ALA A 102 -8.66 -23.68 7.43
C ALA A 102 -9.48 -23.64 8.74
#